data_AF-A0A956FKN8-F1
#
_entry.id   AF-A0A956FKN8-F1
#
_cell.length_a   1.000
_cell.length_b   1.000
_cell.length_c   1.000
_cell.angle_alpha   90.00
_cell.angle_beta   90.00
_cell.angle_gamma   90.00
#
_symmetry.space_group_name_H-M   'P 1'
#
loop_
_entity.id
_entity.type
_entity.pdbx_description
1 polymer ?
#
loop_
_entity_poly.entity_id
_entity_poly.type
_entity_poly.pdbx_seq_one_letter_code
_entity_poly.pdbx_strand_id
1 'polypeptide(L)'
;EGCARDFAASFGRRAFRRPLTPAEVDKYAGLIAGEATFTAGVEVALRVMLASPYFLYRSEIGEDAGDGTTRLTDYEVASALAYAFWGTMPDDALLDAAEAGLLSDAAGIEVEARRLLDDPRARPLLGTFAAQWLGIEGITAADKSTVTYPEWQPAIGEAMAEETRRLVEHVIFAGSGRFDELLLADYTFVSGVLAGHYGIDGVAGDDFVEATDPTGQRAGAGILGHGSILATYAHSDQSSPIRRGVFVREHLLCQQFGTPPANAGGVPEVDPNATTRERFRQHSSDESCALCHTYIDELGFGFERFDATGRYRAEENGQAIDASGDVSDVEGFGSGTNAPFATLPELAAILASSQAAHTCFSRQAFRFTMGYLETPNDLCALAGIDERFAAANYDVRELLVAIVTSPNFVARR
;
A
#
# COMPACT_ATOMS: atom_id res chain seq x y z
N GLU A 1 -10.37 -35.86 -30.82
CA GLU A 1 -9.09 -35.13 -31.01
C GLU A 1 -9.25 -33.61 -31.07
N GLY A 2 -10.14 -33.07 -31.93
CA GLY A 2 -10.39 -31.61 -32.03
C GLY A 2 -10.66 -30.91 -30.68
N CYS A 3 -11.66 -31.36 -29.93
CA CYS A 3 -12.00 -30.75 -28.64
C CYS A 3 -10.86 -30.75 -27.61
N ALA A 4 -9.96 -31.75 -27.64
CA ALA A 4 -8.81 -31.82 -26.73
C ALA A 4 -7.76 -30.78 -27.08
N ARG A 5 -7.50 -30.57 -28.38
CA ARG A 5 -6.60 -29.52 -28.86
C ARG A 5 -7.17 -28.13 -28.60
N ASP A 6 -8.47 -27.93 -28.83
CA ASP A 6 -9.14 -26.65 -28.56
C ASP A 6 -9.11 -26.29 -27.07
N PHE A 7 -9.36 -27.26 -26.19
CA PHE A 7 -9.21 -27.07 -24.75
C PHE A 7 -7.76 -26.74 -24.37
N ALA A 8 -6.79 -27.52 -24.87
CA ALA A 8 -5.37 -27.30 -24.58
C ALA A 8 -4.91 -25.90 -25.01
N ALA A 9 -5.30 -25.45 -26.20
CA ALA A 9 -4.97 -24.13 -26.70
C ALA A 9 -5.64 -23.01 -25.89
N SER A 10 -6.95 -23.10 -25.65
CA SER A 10 -7.70 -22.05 -24.96
C SER A 10 -7.39 -21.91 -23.47
N PHE A 11 -7.27 -23.03 -22.75
CA PHE A 11 -6.88 -23.00 -21.34
C PHE A 11 -5.38 -22.69 -21.22
N GLY A 12 -4.54 -23.32 -22.04
CA GLY A 12 -3.10 -23.10 -22.02
C GLY A 12 -2.73 -21.64 -22.30
N ARG A 13 -3.40 -20.98 -23.26
CA ARG A 13 -3.16 -19.56 -23.59
C ARG A 13 -3.25 -18.67 -22.37
N ARG A 14 -4.28 -18.91 -21.56
CA ARG A 14 -4.55 -18.19 -20.30
C ARG A 14 -3.60 -18.60 -19.19
N ALA A 15 -3.41 -19.90 -18.98
CA ALA A 15 -2.53 -20.42 -17.92
C ALA A 15 -1.08 -20.00 -18.09
N PHE A 16 -0.57 -20.02 -19.33
CA PHE A 16 0.81 -19.66 -19.65
C PHE A 16 0.96 -18.20 -20.10
N ARG A 17 -0.16 -17.47 -20.22
CA ARG A 17 -0.23 -16.05 -20.56
C ARG A 17 0.42 -15.72 -21.91
N ARG A 18 0.42 -16.70 -22.82
CA ARG A 18 0.90 -16.64 -24.21
C ARG A 18 0.29 -17.80 -25.00
N PRO A 19 0.21 -17.73 -26.34
CA PRO A 19 -0.17 -18.89 -27.14
C PRO A 19 0.79 -20.06 -26.88
N LEU A 20 0.21 -21.26 -26.82
CA LEU A 20 0.99 -22.50 -26.77
C LEU A 20 1.61 -22.76 -28.14
N THR A 21 2.83 -23.28 -28.13
CA THR A 21 3.44 -23.82 -29.33
C THR A 21 2.67 -25.07 -29.80
N PRO A 22 2.73 -25.44 -31.09
CA PRO A 22 2.08 -26.65 -31.59
C PRO A 22 2.46 -27.91 -30.80
N ALA A 23 3.74 -28.03 -30.40
CA ALA A 23 4.22 -29.14 -29.59
C ALA A 23 3.63 -29.17 -28.18
N GLU A 24 3.43 -28.01 -27.56
CA GLU A 24 2.73 -27.91 -26.27
C GLU A 24 1.27 -28.31 -26.42
N VAL A 25 0.56 -27.83 -27.45
CA VAL A 25 -0.83 -28.23 -27.71
C VAL A 25 -0.93 -29.74 -27.89
N ASP A 26 -0.05 -30.34 -28.68
CA ASP A 26 -0.05 -31.78 -28.93
C ASP A 26 0.26 -32.59 -27.68
N LYS A 27 1.19 -32.12 -26.84
CA LYS A 27 1.48 -32.73 -25.54
C LYS A 27 0.23 -32.78 -24.67
N TYR A 28 -0.46 -31.67 -24.48
CA TYR A 28 -1.64 -31.61 -23.60
C TYR A 28 -2.85 -32.32 -24.19
N ALA A 29 -3.07 -32.21 -25.51
CA ALA A 29 -4.11 -32.97 -26.20
C ALA A 29 -3.86 -34.49 -26.10
N GLY A 30 -2.60 -34.92 -26.18
CA GLY A 30 -2.19 -36.31 -25.97
C GLY A 30 -2.44 -36.80 -24.55
N LEU A 31 -2.16 -35.98 -23.53
CA LEU A 31 -2.52 -36.29 -22.14
C LEU A 31 -4.04 -36.49 -21.97
N ILE A 32 -4.84 -35.62 -22.59
CA ILE A 32 -6.31 -35.73 -22.53
C ILE A 32 -6.80 -37.01 -23.22
N ALA A 33 -6.25 -37.32 -24.40
CA ALA A 33 -6.63 -38.50 -25.18
C ALA A 33 -6.11 -39.82 -24.58
N GLY A 34 -5.10 -39.77 -23.71
CA GLY A 34 -4.51 -40.94 -23.06
C GLY A 34 -5.34 -41.50 -21.89
N GLU A 35 -6.33 -40.74 -21.40
CA GLU A 35 -7.19 -41.15 -20.30
C GLU A 35 -8.47 -41.85 -20.76
N ALA A 36 -9.05 -42.65 -19.87
CA ALA A 36 -10.25 -43.46 -20.17
C ALA A 36 -11.49 -42.62 -20.52
N THR A 37 -11.57 -41.38 -20.03
CA THR A 37 -12.66 -40.45 -20.34
C THR A 37 -12.08 -39.06 -20.60
N PHE A 38 -12.78 -38.28 -21.43
CA PHE A 38 -12.37 -36.91 -21.74
C PHE A 38 -12.24 -36.05 -20.47
N THR A 39 -13.17 -36.18 -19.53
CA THR A 39 -13.13 -35.43 -18.26
C THR A 39 -11.91 -35.78 -17.42
N ALA A 40 -11.57 -37.07 -17.29
CA ALA A 40 -10.35 -37.48 -16.60
C ALA A 40 -9.08 -36.95 -17.29
N GLY A 41 -9.07 -36.96 -18.62
CA GLY A 41 -8.01 -36.37 -19.43
C GLY A 41 -7.82 -34.87 -19.19
N VAL A 42 -8.92 -34.12 -19.15
CA VAL A 42 -8.90 -32.69 -18.84
C VAL A 42 -8.38 -32.45 -17.41
N GLU A 43 -8.80 -33.25 -16.43
CA GLU A 43 -8.30 -33.15 -15.05
C GLU A 43 -6.78 -33.37 -14.96
N VAL A 44 -6.24 -34.36 -15.68
CA VAL A 44 -4.80 -34.60 -15.78
C VAL A 44 -4.10 -33.42 -16.45
N ALA A 45 -4.60 -32.94 -17.59
CA ALA A 45 -4.00 -31.81 -18.29
C ALA A 45 -3.97 -30.54 -17.43
N LEU A 46 -5.07 -30.24 -16.72
CA LEU A 46 -5.13 -29.13 -15.76
C LEU A 46 -4.06 -29.24 -14.69
N ARG A 47 -3.94 -30.41 -14.03
CA ARG A 47 -2.90 -30.63 -13.01
C ARG A 47 -1.50 -30.41 -13.56
N VAL A 48 -1.21 -30.91 -14.76
CA VAL A 48 0.12 -30.76 -15.38
C VAL A 48 0.39 -29.30 -15.78
N MET A 49 -0.60 -28.58 -16.30
CA MET A 49 -0.45 -27.16 -16.64
C MET A 49 -0.27 -26.30 -15.39
N LEU A 50 -1.07 -26.52 -14.35
CA LEU A 50 -1.00 -25.75 -13.09
C LEU A 50 0.27 -26.06 -12.27
N ALA A 51 0.90 -27.21 -12.49
CA ALA A 51 2.21 -27.54 -11.91
C ALA A 51 3.39 -27.13 -12.81
N SER A 52 3.13 -26.53 -13.98
CA SER A 52 4.18 -26.12 -14.92
C SER A 52 4.90 -24.86 -14.46
N PRO A 53 6.23 -24.74 -14.68
CA PRO A 53 6.94 -23.48 -14.48
C PRO A 53 6.33 -22.29 -15.23
N TYR A 54 5.72 -22.52 -16.42
CA TYR A 54 5.03 -21.46 -17.18
C TYR A 54 3.79 -20.90 -16.47
N PHE A 55 3.18 -21.67 -15.57
CA PHE A 55 2.08 -21.21 -14.73
C PHE A 55 2.60 -20.66 -13.38
N LEU A 56 3.51 -21.37 -12.73
CA LEU A 56 4.01 -21.02 -11.39
C LEU A 56 4.86 -19.76 -11.37
N TYR A 57 5.57 -19.46 -12.45
CA TYR A 57 6.39 -18.26 -12.59
C TYR A 57 5.80 -17.30 -13.61
N ARG A 58 6.00 -16.00 -13.38
CA ARG A 58 5.80 -14.96 -14.40
C ARG A 58 7.12 -14.83 -15.15
N SER A 59 7.10 -15.09 -16.45
CA SER A 59 8.28 -14.91 -17.28
C SER A 59 8.59 -13.42 -17.43
N GLU A 60 9.85 -13.08 -17.24
CA GLU A 60 10.42 -11.76 -17.57
C GLU A 60 11.78 -11.97 -18.26
N ILE A 61 11.85 -13.03 -19.08
CA ILE A 61 13.08 -13.42 -19.77
C ILE A 61 13.36 -12.46 -20.91
N GLY A 62 12.31 -11.97 -21.57
CA GLY A 62 12.35 -11.03 -22.68
C GLY A 62 13.21 -11.46 -23.88
N GLU A 63 13.50 -10.49 -24.73
CA GLU A 63 14.35 -10.58 -25.91
C GLU A 63 15.52 -9.60 -25.80
N ASP A 64 16.70 -10.01 -26.26
CA ASP A 64 17.90 -9.17 -26.26
C ASP A 64 17.68 -7.90 -27.07
N ALA A 65 17.84 -6.73 -26.43
CA ALA A 65 17.69 -5.43 -27.07
C ALA A 65 18.99 -4.96 -27.77
N GLY A 66 20.09 -5.68 -27.63
CA GLY A 66 21.37 -5.39 -28.29
C GLY A 66 22.21 -4.29 -27.63
N ASP A 67 21.76 -3.76 -26.49
CA ASP A 67 22.44 -2.73 -25.69
C ASP A 67 22.85 -3.23 -24.30
N GLY A 68 22.84 -4.55 -24.09
CA GLY A 68 23.07 -5.18 -22.79
C GLY A 68 21.85 -5.17 -21.88
N THR A 69 20.67 -4.80 -22.40
CA THR A 69 19.38 -4.97 -21.73
C THR A 69 18.53 -6.00 -22.47
N THR A 70 17.57 -6.55 -21.74
CA THR A 70 16.52 -7.40 -22.31
C THR A 70 15.20 -6.64 -22.25
N ARG A 71 14.47 -6.61 -23.36
CA ARG A 71 13.10 -6.07 -23.41
C ARG A 71 12.08 -7.17 -23.23
N LEU A 72 11.10 -6.97 -22.37
CA LEU A 72 9.94 -7.86 -22.25
C LEU A 72 9.24 -8.01 -23.59
N THR A 73 8.79 -9.23 -23.89
CA THR A 73 7.86 -9.49 -25.00
C THR A 73 6.50 -8.88 -24.70
N ASP A 74 5.68 -8.63 -25.71
CA ASP A 74 4.33 -8.07 -25.52
C ASP A 74 3.45 -8.94 -24.60
N TYR A 75 3.62 -10.26 -24.61
CA TYR A 75 2.91 -11.17 -23.68
C TYR A 75 3.41 -11.04 -22.23
N GLU A 76 4.70 -10.80 -22.03
CA GLU A 76 5.25 -10.53 -20.70
C GLU A 76 4.83 -9.14 -20.20
N VAL A 77 4.72 -8.14 -21.08
CA VAL A 77 4.15 -6.81 -20.75
C VAL A 77 2.68 -6.93 -20.37
N ALA A 78 1.87 -7.67 -21.15
CA ALA A 78 0.47 -7.98 -20.81
C ALA A 78 0.37 -8.62 -19.42
N SER A 79 1.23 -9.61 -19.14
CA SER A 79 1.30 -10.27 -17.84
C SER A 79 1.66 -9.28 -16.73
N ALA A 80 2.68 -8.45 -16.92
CA ALA A 80 3.10 -7.44 -15.95
C ALA A 80 1.95 -6.46 -15.63
N LEU A 81 1.25 -5.95 -16.67
CA LEU A 81 0.11 -5.05 -16.51
C LEU A 81 -1.05 -5.69 -15.73
N ALA A 82 -1.44 -6.92 -16.09
CA ALA A 82 -2.54 -7.60 -15.41
C ALA A 82 -2.26 -7.84 -13.93
N TYR A 83 -1.02 -8.19 -13.57
CA TYR A 83 -0.66 -8.36 -12.16
C TYR A 83 -0.46 -7.03 -11.43
N ALA A 84 0.01 -5.98 -12.12
CA ALA A 84 0.15 -4.64 -11.56
C ALA A 84 -1.21 -4.00 -11.21
N PHE A 85 -2.26 -4.30 -11.97
CA PHE A 85 -3.59 -3.70 -11.76
C PHE A 85 -4.63 -4.65 -11.16
N TRP A 86 -4.63 -5.94 -11.49
CA TRP A 86 -5.67 -6.88 -11.04
C TRP A 86 -5.16 -7.99 -10.12
N GLY A 87 -3.84 -8.13 -9.94
CA GLY A 87 -3.25 -9.19 -9.12
C GLY A 87 -3.50 -10.60 -9.68
N THR A 88 -3.85 -10.70 -10.96
CA THR A 88 -4.19 -11.97 -11.64
C THR A 88 -3.80 -11.93 -13.11
N MET A 89 -4.01 -13.05 -13.80
CA MET A 89 -3.68 -13.23 -15.22
C MET A 89 -4.42 -12.24 -16.16
N PRO A 90 -3.82 -11.90 -17.31
CA PRO A 90 -4.45 -11.14 -18.39
C PRO A 90 -5.80 -11.71 -18.82
N ASP A 91 -6.72 -10.84 -19.22
CA ASP A 91 -7.91 -11.24 -19.96
C ASP A 91 -7.59 -11.47 -21.44
N ASP A 92 -8.55 -12.04 -22.18
CA ASP A 92 -8.35 -12.34 -23.60
C ASP A 92 -8.07 -11.07 -24.42
N ALA A 93 -8.70 -9.94 -24.08
CA ALA A 93 -8.46 -8.66 -24.75
C ALA A 93 -7.00 -8.18 -24.61
N LEU A 94 -6.42 -8.28 -23.41
CA LEU A 94 -5.02 -7.90 -23.19
C LEU A 94 -4.04 -8.87 -23.88
N LEU A 95 -4.37 -10.16 -23.94
CA LEU A 95 -3.59 -11.14 -24.71
C LEU A 95 -3.70 -10.92 -26.22
N ASP A 96 -4.86 -10.50 -26.72
CA ASP A 96 -5.06 -10.16 -28.13
C ASP A 96 -4.29 -8.87 -28.49
N ALA A 97 -4.24 -7.90 -27.58
CA ALA A 97 -3.42 -6.70 -27.75
C ALA A 97 -1.92 -7.04 -27.83
N ALA A 98 -1.47 -7.98 -26.98
CA ALA A 98 -0.10 -8.49 -27.03
C ALA A 98 0.19 -9.23 -28.35
N GLU A 99 -0.74 -10.06 -28.81
CA GLU A 99 -0.63 -10.78 -30.08
C GLU A 99 -0.52 -9.85 -31.28
N ALA A 100 -1.23 -8.72 -31.23
CA ALA A 100 -1.22 -7.69 -32.26
C ALA A 100 0.01 -6.76 -32.21
N GLY A 101 0.92 -6.94 -31.25
CA GLY A 101 2.10 -6.08 -31.10
C GLY A 101 1.79 -4.69 -30.54
N LEU A 102 0.63 -4.52 -29.91
CA LEU A 102 0.18 -3.21 -29.42
C LEU A 102 0.83 -2.80 -28.09
N LEU A 103 1.59 -3.69 -27.44
CA LEU A 103 2.27 -3.40 -26.16
C LEU A 103 3.77 -3.13 -26.36
N SER A 104 4.16 -2.92 -27.63
CA SER A 104 5.53 -2.62 -28.03
C SER A 104 5.97 -1.18 -27.72
N ASP A 105 5.04 -0.27 -27.41
CA ASP A 105 5.36 1.10 -27.03
C ASP A 105 4.50 1.60 -25.85
N ALA A 106 4.92 2.74 -25.29
CA ALA A 106 4.26 3.34 -24.14
C ALA A 106 2.82 3.79 -24.43
N ALA A 107 2.48 4.14 -25.66
CA ALA A 107 1.14 4.62 -26.01
C ALA A 107 0.12 3.48 -25.96
N GLY A 108 0.47 2.31 -26.49
CA GLY A 108 -0.38 1.13 -26.39
C GLY A 108 -0.46 0.56 -24.96
N ILE A 109 0.64 0.61 -24.20
CA ILE A 109 0.64 0.28 -22.77
C ILE A 109 -0.30 1.21 -22.00
N GLU A 110 -0.29 2.51 -22.27
CA GLU A 110 -1.17 3.47 -21.62
C GLU A 110 -2.65 3.17 -21.86
N VAL A 111 -3.03 2.84 -23.11
CA VAL A 111 -4.41 2.49 -23.46
C VAL A 111 -4.90 1.31 -22.62
N GLU A 112 -4.10 0.24 -22.55
CA GLU A 112 -4.47 -0.92 -21.74
C GLU A 112 -4.42 -0.61 -20.24
N ALA A 113 -3.41 0.12 -19.74
CA ALA A 113 -3.33 0.50 -18.32
C ALA A 113 -4.59 1.25 -17.85
N ARG A 114 -5.08 2.20 -18.64
CA ARG A 114 -6.32 2.94 -18.35
C ARG A 114 -7.53 2.02 -18.33
N ARG A 115 -7.65 1.11 -19.31
CA ARG A 115 -8.73 0.10 -19.34
C ARG A 115 -8.69 -0.81 -18.12
N LEU A 116 -7.51 -1.26 -17.71
CA LEU A 116 -7.33 -2.12 -16.54
C LEU A 116 -7.71 -1.38 -15.25
N LEU A 117 -7.35 -0.10 -15.13
CA LEU A 117 -7.72 0.75 -14.00
C LEU A 117 -9.23 1.02 -13.90
N ASP A 118 -9.93 1.14 -15.03
CA ASP A 118 -11.39 1.35 -15.03
C ASP A 118 -12.19 0.08 -14.66
N ASP A 119 -11.56 -1.10 -14.69
CA ASP A 119 -12.20 -2.36 -14.36
C ASP A 119 -12.37 -2.52 -12.83
N PRO A 120 -13.53 -2.99 -12.33
CA PRO A 120 -13.74 -3.25 -10.91
C PRO A 120 -12.70 -4.13 -10.23
N ARG A 121 -11.99 -4.98 -10.98
CA ARG A 121 -10.89 -5.82 -10.48
C ARG A 121 -9.68 -5.03 -9.99
N ALA A 122 -9.54 -3.75 -10.36
CA ALA A 122 -8.44 -2.91 -9.88
C ALA A 122 -8.57 -2.53 -8.41
N ARG A 123 -9.79 -2.41 -7.89
CA ARG A 123 -10.05 -1.88 -6.54
C ARG A 123 -9.35 -2.69 -5.43
N PRO A 124 -9.53 -4.03 -5.34
CA PRO A 124 -8.96 -4.80 -4.24
C PRO A 124 -7.43 -4.76 -4.19
N LEU A 125 -6.77 -4.69 -5.35
CA LEU A 125 -5.31 -4.63 -5.41
C LEU A 125 -4.78 -3.29 -4.89
N LEU A 126 -5.45 -2.17 -5.19
CA LEU A 126 -5.09 -0.88 -4.60
C LEU A 126 -5.36 -0.84 -3.09
N GLY A 127 -6.36 -1.57 -2.63
CA GLY A 127 -6.55 -1.88 -1.21
C GLY A 127 -5.36 -2.59 -0.58
N THR A 128 -4.81 -3.60 -1.26
CA THR A 128 -3.60 -4.31 -0.83
C THR A 128 -2.37 -3.40 -0.84
N PHE A 129 -2.23 -2.56 -1.88
CA PHE A 129 -1.18 -1.54 -1.94
C PHE A 129 -1.24 -0.63 -0.71
N ALA A 130 -2.42 -0.10 -0.36
CA ALA A 130 -2.58 0.75 0.81
C ALA A 130 -2.15 0.03 2.11
N ALA A 131 -2.54 -1.23 2.27
CA ALA A 131 -2.17 -2.00 3.45
C ALA A 131 -0.64 -2.19 3.58
N GLN A 132 0.04 -2.46 2.47
CA GLN A 132 1.50 -2.63 2.42
C GLN A 132 2.25 -1.32 2.57
N TRP A 133 1.83 -0.28 1.83
CA TRP A 133 2.39 1.06 1.93
C TRP A 133 2.34 1.57 3.36
N LEU A 134 1.21 1.37 4.05
CA LEU A 134 1.01 1.85 5.41
C LEU A 134 1.46 0.86 6.49
N GLY A 135 1.95 -0.32 6.11
CA GLY A 135 2.43 -1.33 7.06
C GLY A 135 1.36 -1.93 7.98
N ILE A 136 0.09 -1.88 7.59
CA ILE A 136 -1.06 -2.29 8.42
C ILE A 136 -1.56 -3.72 8.16
N GLU A 137 -0.84 -4.53 7.39
CA GLU A 137 -1.24 -5.91 7.04
C GLU A 137 -1.54 -6.79 8.28
N GLY A 138 -0.89 -6.50 9.40
CA GLY A 138 -1.04 -7.23 10.66
C GLY A 138 -2.20 -6.77 11.57
N ILE A 139 -2.97 -5.74 11.19
CA ILE A 139 -3.99 -5.14 12.09
C ILE A 139 -5.08 -6.13 12.51
N THR A 140 -5.43 -7.08 11.64
CA THR A 140 -6.44 -8.12 11.92
C THR A 140 -5.98 -9.09 13.01
N ALA A 141 -4.67 -9.16 13.28
CA ALA A 141 -4.06 -9.96 14.32
C ALA A 141 -3.46 -9.10 15.45
N ALA A 142 -3.85 -7.82 15.57
CA ALA A 142 -3.32 -6.93 16.59
C ALA A 142 -3.69 -7.42 18.01
N ASP A 143 -2.66 -7.68 18.81
CA ASP A 143 -2.78 -8.14 20.19
C ASP A 143 -2.84 -6.94 21.14
N LYS A 144 -4.05 -6.60 21.60
CA LYS A 144 -4.27 -5.55 22.60
C LYS A 144 -4.62 -6.17 23.95
N SER A 145 -4.01 -5.63 25.00
CA SER A 145 -4.20 -6.07 26.37
C SER A 145 -5.67 -5.98 26.74
N THR A 146 -6.32 -7.10 26.99
CA THR A 146 -7.73 -7.15 27.44
C THR A 146 -7.92 -6.65 28.87
N VAL A 147 -6.83 -6.49 29.62
CA VAL A 147 -6.84 -5.84 30.94
C VAL A 147 -6.93 -4.32 30.79
N THR A 148 -6.17 -3.74 29.86
CA THR A 148 -6.14 -2.29 29.61
C THR A 148 -7.30 -1.85 28.70
N TYR A 149 -7.61 -2.66 27.70
CA TYR A 149 -8.60 -2.41 26.65
C TYR A 149 -9.63 -3.56 26.60
N PRO A 150 -10.49 -3.69 27.62
CA PRO A 150 -11.45 -4.80 27.71
C PRO A 150 -12.49 -4.84 26.58
N GLU A 151 -12.71 -3.70 25.90
CA GLU A 151 -13.63 -3.58 24.76
C GLU A 151 -12.98 -4.01 23.42
N TRP A 152 -11.67 -4.26 23.38
CA TRP A 152 -10.99 -4.67 22.15
C TRP A 152 -11.47 -6.06 21.69
N GLN A 153 -11.81 -6.17 20.42
CA GLN A 153 -12.24 -7.42 19.78
C GLN A 153 -11.59 -7.54 18.40
N PRO A 154 -11.25 -8.76 17.92
CA PRO A 154 -10.67 -8.94 16.59
C PRO A 154 -11.46 -8.29 15.45
N ALA A 155 -12.80 -8.28 15.56
CA ALA A 155 -13.69 -7.62 14.60
C ALA A 155 -13.44 -6.12 14.43
N ILE A 156 -12.88 -5.44 15.45
CA ILE A 156 -12.49 -4.03 15.35
C ILE A 156 -11.28 -3.88 14.43
N GLY A 157 -10.27 -4.76 14.54
CA GLY A 157 -9.11 -4.77 13.66
C GLY A 157 -9.47 -5.08 12.20
N GLU A 158 -10.38 -6.04 11.99
CA GLU A 158 -10.95 -6.32 10.66
C GLU A 158 -11.68 -5.10 10.09
N ALA A 159 -12.49 -4.42 10.90
CA ALA A 159 -13.20 -3.23 10.46
C ALA A 159 -12.27 -2.04 10.14
N MET A 160 -11.18 -1.87 10.90
CA MET A 160 -10.14 -0.85 10.63
C MET A 160 -9.39 -1.09 9.32
N ALA A 161 -9.10 -2.36 8.98
CA ALA A 161 -8.50 -2.71 7.69
C ALA A 161 -9.44 -2.30 6.54
N GLU A 162 -10.71 -2.64 6.69
CA GLU A 162 -11.75 -2.36 5.70
C GLU A 162 -12.04 -0.86 5.55
N GLU A 163 -12.03 -0.09 6.65
CA GLU A 163 -12.08 1.38 6.64
C GLU A 163 -10.99 1.97 5.73
N THR A 164 -9.74 1.53 5.94
CA THR A 164 -8.59 2.05 5.19
C THR A 164 -8.69 1.69 3.71
N ARG A 165 -9.06 0.44 3.42
CA ARG A 165 -9.29 -0.02 2.05
C ARG A 165 -10.33 0.83 1.35
N ARG A 166 -11.47 1.07 2.00
CA ARG A 166 -12.60 1.83 1.43
C ARG A 166 -12.27 3.29 1.21
N LEU A 167 -11.58 3.95 2.14
CA LEU A 167 -11.16 5.34 1.93
C LEU A 167 -10.27 5.44 0.69
N VAL A 168 -9.24 4.60 0.58
CA VAL A 168 -8.31 4.65 -0.56
C VAL A 168 -9.04 4.35 -1.88
N GLU A 169 -9.89 3.32 -1.91
CA GLU A 169 -10.68 3.01 -3.09
C GLU A 169 -11.64 4.15 -3.47
N HIS A 170 -12.29 4.76 -2.47
CA HIS A 170 -13.17 5.89 -2.71
C HIS A 170 -12.38 7.05 -3.31
N VAL A 171 -11.30 7.50 -2.67
CA VAL A 171 -10.49 8.63 -3.15
C VAL A 171 -10.04 8.41 -4.59
N ILE A 172 -9.56 7.20 -4.93
CA ILE A 172 -9.02 6.90 -6.26
C ILE A 172 -10.12 6.81 -7.34
N PHE A 173 -11.29 6.24 -7.03
CA PHE A 173 -12.28 5.88 -8.06
C PHE A 173 -13.58 6.69 -8.04
N ALA A 174 -13.89 7.37 -6.94
CA ALA A 174 -15.13 8.11 -6.74
C ALA A 174 -14.91 9.56 -6.25
N GLY A 175 -13.81 9.80 -5.54
CA GLY A 175 -13.37 11.11 -5.05
C GLY A 175 -12.55 11.89 -6.08
N SER A 176 -11.60 12.69 -5.60
CA SER A 176 -10.80 13.58 -6.46
C SER A 176 -9.70 12.86 -7.24
N GLY A 177 -9.37 11.62 -6.88
CA GLY A 177 -8.21 10.89 -7.41
C GLY A 177 -6.87 11.36 -6.83
N ARG A 178 -6.84 12.41 -6.00
CA ARG A 178 -5.61 13.09 -5.58
C ARG A 178 -5.01 12.52 -4.30
N PHE A 179 -3.68 12.56 -4.20
CA PHE A 179 -2.93 12.16 -3.02
C PHE A 179 -3.31 12.92 -1.75
N ASP A 180 -3.54 14.23 -1.84
CA ASP A 180 -3.85 15.04 -0.66
C ASP A 180 -5.17 14.64 0.00
N GLU A 181 -6.17 14.20 -0.75
CA GLU A 181 -7.43 13.72 -0.18
C GLU A 181 -7.22 12.47 0.70
N LEU A 182 -6.23 11.62 0.41
CA LEU A 182 -5.89 10.48 1.27
C LEU A 182 -5.50 10.94 2.69
N LEU A 183 -4.89 12.12 2.81
CA LEU A 183 -4.42 12.70 4.06
C LEU A 183 -5.40 13.71 4.67
N LEU A 184 -6.22 14.35 3.86
CA LEU A 184 -7.06 15.49 4.27
C LEU A 184 -8.55 15.17 4.32
N ALA A 185 -8.97 13.94 3.97
CA ALA A 185 -10.37 13.55 4.07
C ALA A 185 -10.94 13.87 5.46
N ASP A 186 -12.10 14.53 5.46
CA ASP A 186 -12.90 14.85 6.65
C ASP A 186 -14.02 13.83 6.91
N TYR A 187 -14.05 12.76 6.11
CA TYR A 187 -14.94 11.63 6.20
C TYR A 187 -14.15 10.32 6.30
N THR A 188 -14.84 9.25 6.71
CA THR A 188 -14.33 7.88 6.73
C THR A 188 -15.45 6.90 6.38
N PHE A 189 -15.13 5.62 6.24
CA PHE A 189 -16.08 4.54 6.02
C PHE A 189 -16.13 3.63 7.25
N VAL A 190 -17.29 3.56 7.90
CA VAL A 190 -17.45 2.80 9.15
C VAL A 190 -18.64 1.85 9.08
N SER A 191 -18.48 0.66 9.65
CA SER A 191 -19.57 -0.25 10.02
C SER A 191 -20.08 0.08 11.42
N GLY A 192 -21.15 -0.58 11.88
CA GLY A 192 -21.66 -0.42 13.25
C GLY A 192 -20.64 -0.78 14.33
N VAL A 193 -19.80 -1.80 14.09
CA VAL A 193 -18.71 -2.18 15.01
C VAL A 193 -17.70 -1.05 15.15
N LEU A 194 -17.24 -0.50 14.03
CA LEU A 194 -16.22 0.55 14.04
C LEU A 194 -16.76 1.88 14.52
N ALA A 195 -17.99 2.22 14.14
CA ALA A 195 -18.70 3.40 14.60
C ALA A 195 -18.88 3.39 16.13
N GLY A 196 -19.29 2.25 16.71
CA GLY A 196 -19.36 2.06 18.16
C GLY A 196 -17.99 2.18 18.84
N HIS A 197 -16.93 1.66 18.21
CA HIS A 197 -15.56 1.81 18.72
C HIS A 197 -15.09 3.26 18.70
N TYR A 198 -15.44 4.04 17.67
CA TYR A 198 -15.06 5.45 17.54
C TYR A 198 -15.98 6.42 18.25
N GLY A 199 -17.19 6.01 18.63
CA GLY A 199 -18.22 6.90 19.15
C GLY A 199 -18.92 7.73 18.07
N ILE A 200 -19.02 7.20 16.85
CA ILE A 200 -19.78 7.81 15.76
C ILE A 200 -21.23 7.32 15.84
N ASP A 201 -22.16 8.24 16.08
CA ASP A 201 -23.58 7.93 16.20
C ASP A 201 -24.25 7.69 14.83
N GLY A 202 -25.36 6.96 14.82
CA GLY A 202 -26.24 6.82 13.65
C GLY A 202 -25.84 5.75 12.63
N VAL A 203 -24.79 4.98 12.89
CA VAL A 203 -24.36 3.85 12.05
C VAL A 203 -24.59 2.52 12.77
N ALA A 204 -25.17 1.55 12.07
CA ALA A 204 -25.46 0.21 12.59
C ALA A 204 -25.36 -0.84 11.48
N GLY A 205 -25.13 -2.10 11.89
CA GLY A 205 -25.01 -3.24 10.96
C GLY A 205 -23.59 -3.42 10.42
N ASP A 206 -23.45 -4.38 9.51
CA ASP A 206 -22.14 -4.80 8.98
C ASP A 206 -21.73 -3.99 7.74
N ASP A 207 -22.69 -3.31 7.10
CA ASP A 207 -22.43 -2.46 5.94
C ASP A 207 -21.60 -1.23 6.34
N PHE A 208 -20.61 -0.92 5.51
CA PHE A 208 -19.81 0.29 5.66
C PHE A 208 -20.49 1.45 4.96
N VAL A 209 -20.68 2.54 5.70
CA VAL A 209 -21.24 3.79 5.19
C VAL A 209 -20.22 4.91 5.36
N GLU A 210 -20.28 5.88 4.46
CA GLU A 210 -19.54 7.13 4.61
C GLU A 210 -20.10 7.89 5.81
N ALA A 211 -19.20 8.35 6.70
CA ALA A 211 -19.55 9.12 7.88
C ALA A 211 -18.48 10.17 8.16
N THR A 212 -18.93 11.33 8.65
CA THR A 212 -18.06 12.35 9.24
C THR A 212 -17.95 12.09 10.73
N ASP A 213 -16.75 12.24 11.30
CA ASP A 213 -16.60 12.24 12.76
C ASP A 213 -17.24 13.52 13.35
N PRO A 214 -18.38 13.42 14.06
CA PRO A 214 -19.08 14.61 14.56
C PRO A 214 -18.29 15.34 15.65
N THR A 215 -17.28 14.70 16.25
CA THR A 215 -16.40 15.34 17.24
C THR A 215 -15.31 16.21 16.61
N GLY A 216 -15.11 16.07 15.29
CA GLY A 216 -14.08 16.76 14.52
C GLY A 216 -12.65 16.39 14.92
N GLN A 217 -12.45 15.36 15.74
CA GLN A 217 -11.12 15.02 16.26
C GLN A 217 -10.30 14.17 15.29
N ARG A 218 -10.96 13.37 14.44
CA ARG A 218 -10.35 12.66 13.30
C ARG A 218 -10.51 13.39 11.98
N ALA A 219 -11.55 14.21 11.85
CA ALA A 219 -11.88 14.89 10.61
C ALA A 219 -10.70 15.76 10.13
N GLY A 220 -10.35 15.64 8.85
CA GLY A 220 -9.26 16.39 8.22
C GLY A 220 -7.87 15.76 8.37
N ALA A 221 -7.79 14.55 8.93
CA ALA A 221 -6.54 13.80 9.06
C ALA A 221 -6.48 12.53 8.18
N GLY A 222 -7.52 12.25 7.38
CA GLY A 222 -7.58 11.12 6.45
C GLY A 222 -7.05 9.82 7.06
N ILE A 223 -6.18 9.13 6.33
CA ILE A 223 -5.57 7.86 6.78
C ILE A 223 -4.78 7.97 8.09
N LEU A 224 -4.26 9.16 8.47
CA LEU A 224 -3.53 9.32 9.74
C LEU A 224 -4.45 9.17 10.95
N GLY A 225 -5.74 9.49 10.78
CA GLY A 225 -6.78 9.33 11.80
C GLY A 225 -7.35 7.92 11.91
N HIS A 226 -7.01 7.01 10.98
CA HIS A 226 -7.54 5.65 10.96
C HIS A 226 -7.00 4.81 12.11
N GLY A 227 -7.88 3.99 12.67
CA GLY A 227 -7.52 3.07 13.75
C GLY A 227 -6.48 2.03 13.32
N SER A 228 -6.45 1.66 12.04
CA SER A 228 -5.47 0.72 11.49
C SER A 228 -4.03 1.22 11.70
N ILE A 229 -3.77 2.50 11.46
CA ILE A 229 -2.48 3.15 11.71
C ILE A 229 -2.23 3.26 13.20
N LEU A 230 -3.20 3.85 13.93
CA LEU A 230 -3.06 4.17 15.34
C LEU A 230 -2.80 2.92 16.20
N ALA A 231 -3.43 1.80 15.88
CA ALA A 231 -3.30 0.55 16.61
C ALA A 231 -2.12 -0.31 16.15
N THR A 232 -1.76 -0.31 14.86
CA THR A 232 -0.57 -1.00 14.35
C THR A 232 0.71 -0.40 14.95
N TYR A 233 0.80 0.92 14.99
CA TYR A 233 1.96 1.64 15.50
C TYR A 233 1.83 1.96 17.00
N ALA A 234 1.37 1.00 17.79
CA ALA A 234 1.28 1.07 19.25
C ALA A 234 1.78 -0.23 19.90
N HIS A 235 1.90 -0.23 21.22
CA HIS A 235 2.09 -1.46 22.00
C HIS A 235 0.73 -2.12 22.27
N SER A 236 0.75 -3.25 22.98
CA SER A 236 -0.47 -3.98 23.34
C SER A 236 -1.31 -3.21 24.38
N ASP A 237 -0.65 -2.50 25.29
CA ASP A 237 -1.22 -1.89 26.48
C ASP A 237 -1.03 -0.36 26.54
N GLN A 238 -0.34 0.24 25.58
CA GLN A 238 -0.12 1.69 25.52
C GLN A 238 0.15 2.20 24.10
N SER A 239 -0.09 3.49 23.87
CA SER A 239 0.31 4.19 22.64
C SER A 239 1.83 4.22 22.49
N SER A 240 2.33 4.61 21.31
CA SER A 240 3.77 4.72 21.06
C SER A 240 4.06 5.88 20.10
N PRO A 241 4.40 7.08 20.61
CA PRO A 241 4.86 8.20 19.79
C PRO A 241 6.01 7.80 18.88
N ILE A 242 6.95 6.99 19.37
CA ILE A 242 8.11 6.55 18.59
C ILE A 242 7.69 5.78 17.35
N ARG A 243 6.84 4.76 17.51
CA ARG A 243 6.39 3.95 16.37
C ARG A 243 5.59 4.77 15.37
N ARG A 244 4.73 5.68 15.85
CA ARG A 244 3.94 6.57 14.99
C ARG A 244 4.79 7.63 14.29
N GLY A 245 5.81 8.15 14.97
CA GLY A 245 6.80 9.08 14.42
C GLY A 245 7.64 8.43 13.31
N VAL A 246 8.17 7.24 13.59
CA VAL A 246 8.92 6.43 12.62
C VAL A 246 8.05 6.04 11.43
N PHE A 247 6.77 5.68 11.65
CA PHE A 247 5.82 5.44 10.57
C PHE A 247 5.77 6.60 9.56
N VAL A 248 5.54 7.82 10.03
CA VAL A 248 5.45 8.97 9.12
C VAL A 248 6.79 9.18 8.39
N ARG A 249 7.91 9.08 9.10
CA ARG A 249 9.24 9.27 8.49
C ARG A 249 9.53 8.23 7.41
N GLU A 250 9.31 6.97 7.69
CA GLU A 250 9.73 5.88 6.80
C GLU A 250 8.70 5.58 5.71
N HIS A 251 7.41 5.60 6.03
CA HIS A 251 6.33 5.22 5.12
C HIS A 251 5.78 6.40 4.33
N LEU A 252 5.75 7.60 4.91
CA LEU A 252 5.18 8.79 4.26
C LEU A 252 6.24 9.73 3.72
N LEU A 253 7.44 9.78 4.31
CA LEU A 253 8.52 10.67 3.84
C LEU A 253 9.73 9.92 3.24
N CYS A 254 9.75 8.58 3.34
CA CYS A 254 10.85 7.72 2.86
C CYS A 254 12.22 8.10 3.46
N GLN A 255 12.21 8.67 4.66
CA GLN A 255 13.36 9.05 5.46
C GLN A 255 13.68 7.92 6.44
N GLN A 256 14.61 7.06 6.03
CA GLN A 256 14.98 5.86 6.78
C GLN A 256 15.86 6.20 7.97
N PHE A 257 15.59 5.57 9.12
CA PHE A 257 16.52 5.59 10.25
C PHE A 257 17.42 4.34 10.21
N GLY A 258 18.66 4.49 10.67
CA GLY A 258 19.50 3.33 10.96
C GLY A 258 18.93 2.52 12.13
N THR A 259 19.35 1.26 12.27
CA THR A 259 19.05 0.48 13.47
C THR A 259 19.51 1.25 14.72
N PRO A 260 18.68 1.35 15.77
CA PRO A 260 19.08 1.97 17.02
C PRO A 260 20.38 1.35 17.54
N PRO A 261 21.27 2.14 18.18
CA PRO A 261 22.49 1.63 18.77
C PRO A 261 22.19 0.47 19.72
N ALA A 262 22.99 -0.61 19.68
CA ALA A 262 22.79 -1.79 20.54
C ALA A 262 22.85 -1.48 22.05
N ASN A 263 23.38 -0.31 22.41
CA ASN A 263 23.53 0.20 23.77
C ASN A 263 22.55 1.34 24.11
N ALA A 264 21.43 1.49 23.39
CA ALA A 264 20.43 2.55 23.63
C ALA A 264 19.73 2.49 25.02
N GLY A 265 20.16 1.59 25.91
CA GLY A 265 19.67 1.49 27.28
C GLY A 265 18.30 0.81 27.37
N GLY A 266 17.86 0.57 28.61
CA GLY A 266 16.48 0.18 28.89
C GLY A 266 15.59 1.41 28.98
N VAL A 267 14.28 1.22 28.83
CA VAL A 267 13.29 2.27 29.12
C VAL A 267 13.50 2.71 30.59
N PRO A 268 13.73 4.01 30.87
CA PRO A 268 13.88 4.50 32.23
C PRO A 268 12.68 4.15 33.11
N GLU A 269 12.87 4.08 34.42
CA GLU A 269 11.76 3.96 35.36
C GLU A 269 10.93 5.26 35.29
N VAL A 270 9.84 5.22 34.53
CA VAL A 270 9.00 6.39 34.25
C VAL A 270 7.92 6.54 35.32
N ASP A 271 7.66 7.79 35.73
CA ASP A 271 6.54 8.10 36.63
C ASP A 271 5.22 7.61 35.99
N PRO A 272 4.49 6.68 36.63
CA PRO A 272 3.26 6.13 36.08
C PRO A 272 2.13 7.17 35.97
N ASN A 273 2.25 8.32 36.65
CA ASN A 273 1.26 9.40 36.59
C ASN A 273 1.61 10.48 35.56
N ALA A 274 2.80 10.43 34.96
CA ALA A 274 3.21 11.38 33.95
C ALA A 274 2.49 11.12 32.62
N THR A 275 2.35 12.16 31.79
CA THR A 275 1.91 11.98 30.40
C THR A 275 3.00 11.30 29.59
N THR A 276 2.63 10.68 28.48
CA THR A 276 3.54 10.03 27.56
C THR A 276 4.63 11.00 27.08
N ARG A 277 4.28 12.25 26.75
CA ARG A 277 5.28 13.28 26.40
C ARG A 277 6.31 13.51 27.50
N GLU A 278 5.88 13.60 28.75
CA GLU A 278 6.79 13.82 29.89
C GLU A 278 7.70 12.60 30.11
N ARG A 279 7.14 11.39 30.00
CA ARG A 279 7.89 10.13 30.05
C ARG A 279 8.99 10.07 28.98
N PHE A 280 8.70 10.49 27.75
CA PHE A 280 9.67 10.47 26.65
C PHE A 280 10.75 11.56 26.76
N ARG A 281 10.42 12.75 27.28
CA ARG A 281 11.43 13.79 27.55
C ARG A 281 12.53 13.35 28.50
N GLN A 282 12.19 12.47 29.46
CA GLN A 282 13.17 11.88 30.38
C GLN A 282 14.16 10.93 29.67
N HIS A 283 13.78 10.38 28.52
CA HIS A 283 14.62 9.48 27.72
C HIS A 283 15.47 10.24 26.68
N SER A 284 14.93 11.30 26.09
CA SER A 284 15.61 12.11 25.08
C SER A 284 16.64 13.10 25.65
N SER A 285 16.91 13.07 26.97
CA SER A 285 17.93 13.92 27.60
C SER A 285 19.36 13.44 27.37
N ASP A 286 19.55 12.19 26.96
CA ASP A 286 20.84 11.66 26.53
C ASP A 286 21.19 12.14 25.12
N GLU A 287 22.39 12.69 24.95
CA GLU A 287 22.83 13.33 23.69
C GLU A 287 22.81 12.36 22.49
N SER A 288 23.11 11.07 22.72
CA SER A 288 23.03 10.03 21.68
C SER A 288 21.60 9.70 21.25
N CYS A 289 20.63 9.82 22.16
CA CYS A 289 19.22 9.54 21.89
C CYS A 289 18.56 10.76 21.22
N ALA A 290 18.91 11.97 21.65
CA ALA A 290 18.39 13.23 21.11
C ALA A 290 18.57 13.36 19.59
N LEU A 291 19.67 12.84 19.03
CA LEU A 291 19.98 12.91 17.59
C LEU A 291 18.88 12.35 16.68
N CYS A 292 18.24 11.24 17.09
CA CYS A 292 17.13 10.66 16.32
C CYS A 292 15.79 11.16 16.84
N HIS A 293 15.63 11.27 18.16
CA HIS A 293 14.38 11.65 18.80
C HIS A 293 13.90 13.06 18.41
N THR A 294 14.81 13.98 18.04
CA THR A 294 14.45 15.29 17.48
C THR A 294 13.61 15.21 16.18
N TYR A 295 13.67 14.10 15.45
CA TYR A 295 12.90 13.88 14.21
C TYR A 295 11.64 13.04 14.43
N ILE A 296 11.55 12.34 15.57
CA ILE A 296 10.56 11.28 15.80
C ILE A 296 9.52 11.71 16.84
N ASP A 297 9.97 12.25 17.97
CA ASP A 297 9.13 12.39 19.17
C ASP A 297 8.01 13.39 18.97
N GLU A 298 8.34 14.60 18.52
CA GLU A 298 7.35 15.66 18.31
C GLU A 298 6.30 15.27 17.28
N LEU A 299 6.74 14.61 16.21
CA LEU A 299 5.87 14.05 15.18
C LEU A 299 4.93 13.00 15.79
N GLY A 300 5.49 12.06 16.55
CA GLY A 300 4.74 11.01 17.24
C GLY A 300 3.71 11.56 18.25
N PHE A 301 4.04 12.64 18.95
CA PHE A 301 3.13 13.27 19.89
C PHE A 301 1.87 13.86 19.23
N GLY A 302 1.93 14.17 17.92
CA GLY A 302 0.77 14.57 17.13
C GLY A 302 -0.38 13.56 17.15
N PHE A 303 -0.09 12.30 17.43
CA PHE A 303 -1.08 11.23 17.49
C PHE A 303 -1.57 10.91 18.90
N GLU A 304 -1.05 11.55 19.95
CA GLU A 304 -1.28 11.09 21.32
C GLU A 304 -2.68 11.36 21.85
N ARG A 305 -3.49 12.17 21.13
CA ARG A 305 -4.94 12.23 21.32
C ARG A 305 -5.67 10.95 20.91
N PHE A 306 -4.95 9.91 20.50
CA PHE A 306 -5.48 8.59 20.26
C PHE A 306 -4.73 7.52 21.06
N ASP A 307 -5.46 6.64 21.73
CA ASP A 307 -4.90 5.54 22.51
C ASP A 307 -4.37 4.40 21.61
N ALA A 308 -3.92 3.29 22.22
CA ALA A 308 -3.34 2.16 21.51
C ALA A 308 -4.37 1.37 20.67
N THR A 309 -5.67 1.58 20.87
CA THR A 309 -6.75 1.00 20.06
C THR A 309 -7.27 1.98 19.02
N GLY A 310 -6.65 3.16 18.94
CA GLY A 310 -7.03 4.24 18.05
C GLY A 310 -8.25 5.02 18.52
N ARG A 311 -8.75 4.87 19.76
CA ARG A 311 -9.86 5.70 20.29
C ARG A 311 -9.34 7.07 20.69
N TYR A 312 -10.18 8.09 20.51
CA TYR A 312 -9.85 9.45 20.93
C TYR A 312 -9.76 9.56 22.47
N ARG A 313 -8.80 10.35 22.94
CA ARG A 313 -8.62 10.74 24.34
C ARG A 313 -8.16 12.20 24.42
N ALA A 314 -8.79 12.98 25.30
CA ALA A 314 -8.37 14.35 25.60
C ALA A 314 -7.33 14.42 26.72
N GLU A 315 -7.33 13.42 27.59
CA GLU A 315 -6.49 13.36 28.78
C GLU A 315 -5.81 11.99 28.89
N GLU A 316 -4.65 11.98 29.54
CA GLU A 316 -3.93 10.78 29.96
C GLU A 316 -3.53 10.99 31.43
N ASN A 317 -3.82 10.01 32.29
CA ASN A 317 -3.56 10.10 33.73
C ASN A 317 -4.14 11.38 34.39
N GLY A 318 -5.29 11.85 33.90
CA GLY A 318 -5.96 13.07 34.40
C GLY A 318 -5.27 14.38 33.99
N GLN A 319 -4.33 14.34 33.04
CA GLN A 319 -3.63 15.49 32.49
C GLN A 319 -4.04 15.69 31.02
N ALA A 320 -4.22 16.94 30.61
CA ALA A 320 -4.52 17.28 29.23
C ALA A 320 -3.37 16.88 28.29
N ILE A 321 -3.72 16.29 27.14
CA ILE A 321 -2.75 15.87 26.13
C ILE A 321 -2.41 17.04 25.21
N ASP A 322 -1.12 17.39 25.19
CA ASP A 322 -0.52 18.28 24.19
C ASP A 322 -0.09 17.46 22.97
N ALA A 323 -0.78 17.67 21.85
CA ALA A 323 -0.52 17.04 20.56
C ALA A 323 0.22 17.96 19.57
N SER A 324 0.77 19.09 20.02
CA SER A 324 1.57 19.97 19.17
C SER A 324 2.99 19.43 18.94
N GLY A 325 3.62 19.78 17.84
CA GLY A 325 4.98 19.36 17.54
C GLY A 325 5.54 20.03 16.30
N ASP A 326 6.72 19.61 15.87
CA ASP A 326 7.34 20.02 14.63
C ASP A 326 7.71 18.81 13.76
N VAL A 327 7.47 18.95 12.45
CA VAL A 327 8.04 18.05 11.45
C VAL A 327 9.42 18.59 11.05
N SER A 328 10.42 18.31 11.91
CA SER A 328 11.80 18.76 11.68
C SER A 328 12.30 18.23 10.33
N ASP A 329 12.87 19.06 9.47
CA ASP A 329 13.43 18.63 8.18
C ASP A 329 12.44 17.80 7.31
N VAL A 330 11.20 18.28 7.15
CA VAL A 330 10.15 17.57 6.39
C VAL A 330 10.58 17.16 4.98
N GLU A 331 11.38 17.98 4.28
CA GLU A 331 11.85 17.70 2.92
C GLU A 331 13.12 16.84 2.86
N GLY A 332 13.64 16.40 4.00
CA GLY A 332 14.80 15.51 4.10
C GLY A 332 15.79 15.97 5.17
N PHE A 333 16.47 15.03 5.82
CA PHE A 333 17.40 15.30 6.91
C PHE A 333 18.47 16.35 6.53
N GLY A 334 18.62 17.37 7.38
CA GLY A 334 19.54 18.50 7.18
C GLY A 334 19.03 19.59 6.23
N SER A 335 17.78 19.54 5.76
CA SER A 335 17.20 20.53 4.86
C SER A 335 16.87 21.88 5.53
N GLY A 336 16.67 21.89 6.85
CA GLY A 336 16.21 23.04 7.61
C GLY A 336 14.72 23.36 7.42
N THR A 337 13.95 22.48 6.77
CA THR A 337 12.51 22.68 6.51
C THR A 337 11.67 22.19 7.70
N ASN A 338 11.63 22.98 8.77
CA ASN A 338 10.83 22.69 9.95
C ASN A 338 9.40 23.19 9.75
N ALA A 339 8.42 22.42 10.23
CA ALA A 339 7.01 22.72 10.05
C ALA A 339 6.23 22.41 11.34
N PRO A 340 5.92 23.43 12.15
CA PRO A 340 5.17 23.23 13.39
C PRO A 340 3.69 22.97 13.12
N PHE A 341 3.07 22.14 13.97
CA PHE A 341 1.65 21.83 13.96
C PHE A 341 1.10 21.77 15.40
N ALA A 342 -0.20 22.04 15.55
CA ALA A 342 -0.90 21.93 16.83
C ALA A 342 -1.84 20.72 16.89
N THR A 343 -2.22 20.17 15.74
CA THR A 343 -3.22 19.11 15.62
C THR A 343 -2.84 18.08 14.57
N LEU A 344 -3.46 16.89 14.62
CA LEU A 344 -3.24 15.85 13.63
C LEU A 344 -3.68 16.28 12.20
N PRO A 345 -4.80 17.01 12.00
CA PRO A 345 -5.13 17.59 10.71
C PRO A 345 -4.09 18.59 10.18
N GLU A 346 -3.47 19.40 11.04
CA GLU A 346 -2.38 20.28 10.62
C GLU A 346 -1.12 19.50 10.20
N LEU A 347 -0.78 18.43 10.93
CA LEU A 347 0.27 17.49 10.51
C LEU A 347 -0.05 16.87 9.14
N ALA A 348 -1.30 16.45 8.93
CA ALA A 348 -1.75 15.90 7.66
C ALA A 348 -1.62 16.93 6.52
N ALA A 349 -1.97 18.20 6.76
CA ALA A 349 -1.81 19.29 5.79
C ALA A 349 -0.34 19.55 5.43
N ILE A 350 0.57 19.50 6.39
CA ILE A 350 2.01 19.59 6.13
C ILE A 350 2.45 18.47 5.19
N LEU A 351 2.11 17.21 5.52
CA LEU A 351 2.47 16.04 4.71
C LEU A 351 1.84 16.07 3.32
N ALA A 352 0.58 16.47 3.21
CA ALA A 352 -0.13 16.60 1.93
C ALA A 352 0.48 17.65 1.00
N SER A 353 1.21 18.63 1.54
CA SER A 353 1.90 19.67 0.77
C SER A 353 3.39 19.38 0.53
N SER A 354 3.95 18.36 1.18
CA SER A 354 5.39 18.09 1.17
C SER A 354 5.85 17.42 -0.12
N GLN A 355 6.97 17.91 -0.68
CA GLN A 355 7.56 17.28 -1.86
C GLN A 355 8.14 15.89 -1.52
N ALA A 356 8.75 15.73 -0.35
CA ALA A 356 9.21 14.44 0.15
C ALA A 356 8.07 13.44 0.29
N ALA A 357 6.88 13.88 0.72
CA ALA A 357 5.71 13.01 0.80
C ALA A 357 5.23 12.54 -0.59
N HIS A 358 5.13 13.46 -1.55
CA HIS A 358 4.76 13.11 -2.93
C HIS A 358 5.75 12.13 -3.58
N THR A 359 7.05 12.41 -3.48
CA THR A 359 8.10 11.54 -4.00
C THR A 359 8.14 10.19 -3.26
N CYS A 360 7.88 10.17 -1.96
CA CYS A 360 7.79 8.91 -1.22
C CYS A 360 6.60 8.07 -1.67
N PHE A 361 5.41 8.67 -1.83
CA PHE A 361 4.24 7.96 -2.34
C PHE A 361 4.49 7.37 -3.73
N SER A 362 5.08 8.14 -4.64
CA SER A 362 5.52 7.67 -5.97
C SER A 362 6.47 6.47 -5.87
N ARG A 363 7.47 6.54 -5.00
CA ARG A 363 8.42 5.44 -4.75
C ARG A 363 7.74 4.20 -4.20
N GLN A 364 6.81 4.34 -3.25
CA GLN A 364 6.08 3.20 -2.68
C GLN A 364 5.17 2.54 -3.73
N ALA A 365 4.48 3.34 -4.55
CA ALA A 365 3.69 2.83 -5.68
C ALA A 365 4.57 2.12 -6.72
N PHE A 366 5.75 2.66 -7.02
CA PHE A 366 6.74 2.02 -7.90
C PHE A 366 7.17 0.66 -7.35
N ARG A 367 7.56 0.59 -6.07
CA ARG A 367 7.98 -0.67 -5.41
C ARG A 367 6.90 -1.73 -5.46
N PHE A 368 5.65 -1.34 -5.16
CA PHE A 368 4.51 -2.24 -5.22
C PHE A 368 4.27 -2.76 -6.64
N THR A 369 4.29 -1.86 -7.62
CA THR A 369 4.02 -2.19 -9.04
C THR A 369 5.10 -3.07 -9.65
N MET A 370 6.37 -2.74 -9.37
CA MET A 370 7.53 -3.46 -9.93
C MET A 370 7.89 -4.71 -9.13
N GLY A 371 7.49 -4.79 -7.86
CA GLY A 371 7.78 -5.93 -6.98
C GLY A 371 9.22 -5.98 -6.46
N TYR A 372 9.95 -4.85 -6.46
CA TYR A 372 11.31 -4.76 -5.94
C TYR A 372 11.63 -3.35 -5.40
N LEU A 373 12.70 -3.23 -4.60
CA LEU A 373 13.22 -1.94 -4.11
C LEU A 373 14.05 -1.23 -5.16
N GLU A 374 13.79 0.06 -5.39
CA GLU A 374 14.48 0.85 -6.41
C GLU A 374 16.00 0.79 -6.27
N THR A 375 16.66 0.71 -7.42
CA THR A 375 18.10 0.69 -7.55
C THR A 375 18.60 2.02 -8.14
N PRO A 376 19.92 2.28 -8.17
CA PRO A 376 20.46 3.45 -8.86
C PRO A 376 20.04 3.56 -10.34
N ASN A 377 19.70 2.44 -11.00
CA ASN A 377 19.22 2.44 -12.38
C ASN A 377 17.78 2.95 -12.53
N ASP A 378 17.01 3.00 -11.45
CA ASP A 378 15.62 3.43 -11.44
C ASP A 378 15.47 4.94 -11.19
N LEU A 379 16.52 5.62 -10.73
CA LEU A 379 16.44 7.03 -10.31
C LEU A 379 15.98 7.97 -11.44
N CYS A 380 16.45 7.75 -12.68
CA CYS A 380 15.99 8.55 -13.82
C CYS A 380 14.52 8.29 -14.17
N ALA A 381 14.07 7.04 -14.07
CA ALA A 381 12.67 6.68 -14.33
C ALA A 381 11.76 7.27 -13.24
N LEU A 382 12.15 7.15 -11.97
CA LEU A 382 11.45 7.73 -10.83
C LEU A 382 11.34 9.26 -10.93
N ALA A 383 12.41 9.96 -11.32
CA ALA A 383 12.34 11.40 -11.54
C ALA A 383 11.29 11.78 -12.60
N GLY A 384 11.23 11.05 -13.72
CA GLY A 384 10.21 11.28 -14.75
C GLY A 384 8.79 10.86 -14.34
N ILE A 385 8.66 9.90 -13.42
CA ILE A 385 7.37 9.54 -12.81
C ILE A 385 6.91 10.67 -11.88
N ASP A 386 7.80 11.17 -11.03
CA ASP A 386 7.51 12.28 -10.10
C ASP A 386 7.09 13.56 -10.84
N GLU A 387 7.77 13.90 -11.94
CA GLU A 387 7.40 15.04 -12.79
C GLU A 387 5.98 14.89 -13.38
N ARG A 388 5.64 13.68 -13.86
CA ARG A 388 4.30 13.41 -14.41
C ARG A 388 3.23 13.42 -13.32
N PHE A 389 3.53 12.88 -12.14
CA PHE A 389 2.63 12.91 -11.00
C PHE A 389 2.33 14.35 -10.55
N ALA A 390 3.34 15.20 -10.44
CA ALA A 390 3.17 16.61 -10.14
C ALA A 390 2.40 17.36 -11.24
N ALA A 391 2.69 17.10 -12.52
CA ALA A 391 1.97 17.71 -13.66
C ALA A 391 0.49 17.29 -13.71
N ALA A 392 0.17 16.10 -13.22
CA ALA A 392 -1.19 15.60 -13.06
C ALA A 392 -1.86 16.06 -11.75
N ASN A 393 -1.30 17.08 -11.08
CA ASN A 393 -1.81 17.60 -9.80
C ASN A 393 -1.95 16.49 -8.72
N TYR A 394 -0.97 15.59 -8.70
CA TYR A 394 -0.87 14.46 -7.78
C TYR A 394 -2.06 13.49 -7.85
N ASP A 395 -2.61 13.28 -9.04
CA ASP A 395 -3.59 12.22 -9.31
C ASP A 395 -2.94 10.82 -9.26
N VAL A 396 -3.47 9.96 -8.39
CA VAL A 396 -2.94 8.62 -8.11
C VAL A 396 -3.09 7.69 -9.31
N ARG A 397 -4.14 7.85 -10.13
CA ARG A 397 -4.32 7.01 -11.33
C ARG A 397 -3.28 7.36 -12.38
N GLU A 398 -3.00 8.65 -12.56
CA GLU A 398 -1.93 9.11 -13.46
C GLU A 398 -0.55 8.68 -12.97
N LEU A 399 -0.30 8.62 -11.66
CA LEU A 399 0.94 8.03 -11.12
C LEU A 399 1.10 6.56 -11.54
N LEU A 400 0.06 5.75 -11.38
CA LEU A 400 0.10 4.33 -11.75
C LEU A 400 0.32 4.13 -13.25
N VAL A 401 -0.32 4.94 -14.09
CA VAL A 401 -0.09 4.98 -15.54
C VAL A 401 1.35 5.40 -15.85
N ALA A 402 1.89 6.41 -15.16
CA ALA A 402 3.26 6.86 -15.33
C ALA A 402 4.27 5.75 -15.02
N ILE A 403 4.05 4.97 -13.97
CA ILE A 403 4.93 3.86 -13.60
C ILE A 403 4.99 2.82 -14.73
N VAL A 404 3.84 2.34 -15.21
CA VAL A 404 3.80 1.26 -16.22
C VAL A 404 4.20 1.71 -17.62
N THR A 405 4.14 3.01 -17.90
CA THR A 405 4.63 3.58 -19.16
C THR A 405 6.09 4.01 -19.10
N SER A 406 6.77 3.79 -17.96
CA SER A 406 8.19 4.11 -17.82
C SER A 406 9.08 3.12 -18.60
N PRO A 407 10.27 3.53 -19.07
CA PRO A 407 11.18 2.62 -19.76
C PRO A 407 11.56 1.38 -18.96
N ASN A 408 11.68 1.52 -17.63
CA ASN A 408 12.07 0.42 -16.73
C ASN A 408 10.95 -0.62 -16.55
N PHE A 409 9.70 -0.30 -16.87
CA PHE A 409 8.61 -1.27 -16.82
C PHE A 409 8.84 -2.42 -17.81
N VAL A 410 9.34 -2.11 -19.01
CA VAL A 410 9.52 -3.07 -20.10
C VAL A 410 10.95 -3.57 -20.27
N ALA A 411 11.94 -2.99 -19.57
CA ALA A 411 13.35 -3.37 -19.70
C ALA A 411 13.85 -4.14 -18.46
N ARG A 412 14.79 -5.08 -18.66
CA ARG A 412 15.51 -5.84 -17.63
C ARG A 412 17.02 -5.76 -17.90
N ARG A 413 17.83 -5.79 -16.83
CA ARG A 413 19.29 -5.71 -16.87
C ARG A 413 19.93 -6.81 -16.04
#